data_AF-A0A534VJY3-F1
#
_entry.id   AF-A0A534VJY3-F1
#
_cell.length_a   1.000
_cell.length_b   1.000
_cell.length_c   1.000
_cell.angle_alpha   90.00
_cell.angle_beta   90.00
_cell.angle_gamma   90.00
#
_symmetry.space_group_name_H-M   'P 1'
#
loop_
_entity.id
_entity.type
_entity.pdbx_description
1 polymer ?
#
loop_
_entity_poly.entity_id
_entity_poly.type
_entity_poly.pdbx_seq_one_letter_code
_entity_poly.pdbx_strand_id
1 'polypeptide(L)'
;AAHRSAFGRHLVDQPLMQNVLADLAVESEAATAAMMRLARAYDGGDERERHFARLATAVIKYWVCKRTPMHVAEALECLGGNGYVEESMMPRLYREAPLNSIWEGSGNVICLDVLRVMAREPESVEAFFDEVGRAGGDERRLDVFVESLRQDLGRSEAIEARARRLVERMAVALDGDRGLAFGTLPAGLDFVRIIERARPGLSR
;
A
#
# COMPACT_ATOMS: atom_id res chain seq x y z
N ALA A 1 -15.64 -0.98 16.44
CA ALA A 1 -15.75 0.42 16.91
C ALA A 1 -17.20 0.96 17.00
N ALA A 2 -18.08 0.65 16.04
CA ALA A 2 -19.45 1.20 15.99
C ALA A 2 -20.33 0.90 17.23
N HIS A 3 -20.11 -0.23 17.90
CA HIS A 3 -20.98 -0.68 19.00
C HIS A 3 -20.37 -0.52 20.40
N ARG A 4 -19.03 -0.48 20.49
CA ARG A 4 -18.33 -0.38 21.78
C ARG A 4 -18.26 1.07 22.19
N SER A 5 -18.57 1.37 23.45
CA SER A 5 -18.46 2.71 24.02
C SER A 5 -17.32 2.80 25.03
N ALA A 6 -16.66 3.95 25.07
CA ALA A 6 -15.69 4.33 26.10
C ALA A 6 -15.79 5.84 26.29
N PHE A 7 -15.63 6.30 27.53
CA PHE A 7 -15.72 7.73 27.88
C PHE A 7 -17.04 8.38 27.40
N GLY A 8 -18.16 7.67 27.51
CA GLY A 8 -19.50 8.22 27.28
C GLY A 8 -19.99 8.28 25.81
N ARG A 9 -19.20 7.82 24.83
CA ARG A 9 -19.61 7.73 23.41
C ARG A 9 -19.09 6.47 22.74
N HIS A 10 -19.61 6.13 21.56
CA HIS A 10 -19.07 5.02 20.78
C HIS A 10 -17.62 5.30 20.37
N LEU A 11 -16.81 4.25 20.27
CA LEU A 11 -15.41 4.38 19.86
C LEU A 11 -15.29 5.03 18.48
N VAL A 12 -16.23 4.77 17.57
CA VAL A 12 -16.21 5.38 16.23
C VAL A 12 -16.48 6.89 16.23
N ASP A 13 -17.02 7.44 17.33
CA ASP A 13 -17.25 8.88 17.49
C ASP A 13 -16.07 9.58 18.19
N GLN A 14 -15.05 8.82 18.62
CA GLN A 14 -13.83 9.36 19.20
C GLN A 14 -12.91 9.81 18.05
N PRO A 15 -12.52 11.10 17.95
CA PRO A 15 -11.66 11.57 16.86
C PRO A 15 -10.35 10.79 16.73
N LEU A 16 -9.76 10.37 17.85
CA LEU A 16 -8.54 9.57 17.85
C LEU A 16 -8.72 8.20 17.17
N MET A 17 -9.85 7.53 17.44
CA MET A 17 -10.17 6.25 16.80
C MET A 17 -10.55 6.43 15.33
N GLN A 18 -11.20 7.56 14.98
CA GLN A 18 -11.48 7.88 13.58
C GLN A 18 -10.21 8.00 12.76
N ASN A 19 -9.15 8.62 13.30
CA ASN A 19 -7.86 8.72 12.62
C ASN A 19 -7.28 7.32 12.34
N VAL A 20 -7.22 6.46 13.36
CA VAL A 20 -6.68 5.09 13.20
C VAL A 20 -7.47 4.28 12.18
N LEU A 21 -8.80 4.28 12.27
CA LEU A 21 -9.65 3.54 11.34
C LEU A 21 -9.58 4.10 9.92
N ALA A 22 -9.45 5.42 9.77
CA ALA A 22 -9.25 6.05 8.47
C ALA A 22 -7.91 5.64 7.85
N ASP A 23 -6.82 5.63 8.63
CA ASP A 23 -5.50 5.22 8.15
C ASP A 23 -5.50 3.75 7.69
N LEU A 24 -6.13 2.86 8.47
CA LEU A 24 -6.30 1.45 8.09
C LEU A 24 -7.17 1.31 6.82
N ALA A 25 -8.28 2.04 6.72
CA ALA A 25 -9.14 1.99 5.54
C ALA A 25 -8.41 2.47 4.28
N VAL A 26 -7.67 3.58 4.37
CA VAL A 26 -6.88 4.11 3.26
C VAL A 26 -5.82 3.11 2.82
N GLU A 27 -5.08 2.52 3.75
CA GLU A 27 -4.07 1.50 3.43
C GLU A 27 -4.68 0.25 2.78
N SER A 28 -5.84 -0.20 3.24
CA SER A 28 -6.54 -1.36 2.66
C SER A 28 -7.07 -1.08 1.24
N GLU A 29 -7.65 0.10 1.01
CA GLU A 29 -8.19 0.50 -0.29
C GLU A 29 -7.08 0.70 -1.31
N ALA A 30 -5.97 1.34 -0.90
CA ALA A 30 -4.79 1.51 -1.74
C ALA A 30 -4.22 0.15 -2.18
N ALA A 31 -3.96 -0.77 -1.22
CA ALA A 31 -3.47 -2.11 -1.52
C ALA A 31 -4.43 -2.90 -2.45
N THR A 32 -5.74 -2.75 -2.26
CA THR A 32 -6.75 -3.39 -3.11
C THR A 32 -6.69 -2.84 -4.53
N ALA A 33 -6.65 -1.53 -4.68
CA ALA A 33 -6.57 -0.90 -5.98
C ALA A 33 -5.26 -1.29 -6.70
N ALA A 34 -4.15 -1.39 -5.97
CA ALA A 34 -2.83 -1.77 -6.50
C ALA A 34 -2.87 -3.16 -7.11
N MET A 35 -3.45 -4.11 -6.37
CA MET A 35 -3.66 -5.48 -6.82
C MET A 35 -4.59 -5.55 -8.03
N MET A 36 -5.69 -4.77 -8.05
CA MET A 36 -6.61 -4.75 -9.19
C MET A 36 -5.97 -4.14 -10.45
N ARG A 37 -5.16 -3.08 -10.30
CA ARG A 37 -4.41 -2.50 -11.42
C ARG A 37 -3.34 -3.45 -11.95
N LEU A 38 -2.67 -4.17 -11.06
CA LEU A 38 -1.71 -5.21 -11.43
C LEU A 38 -2.40 -6.35 -12.17
N ALA A 39 -3.55 -6.82 -11.68
CA ALA A 39 -4.36 -7.84 -12.38
C ALA A 39 -4.74 -7.38 -13.79
N ARG A 40 -5.22 -6.13 -13.93
CA ARG A 40 -5.51 -5.54 -15.25
C ARG A 40 -4.28 -5.51 -16.17
N ALA A 41 -3.08 -5.29 -15.64
CA ALA A 41 -1.84 -5.32 -16.43
C ALA A 41 -1.56 -6.72 -17.00
N TYR A 42 -1.78 -7.76 -16.17
CA TYR A 42 -1.67 -9.14 -16.62
C TYR A 42 -2.70 -9.50 -17.69
N ASP A 43 -3.91 -8.93 -17.63
CA ASP A 43 -4.96 -9.14 -18.63
C ASP A 43 -4.74 -8.37 -19.94
N GLY A 44 -4.10 -7.20 -19.88
CA GLY A 44 -3.99 -6.25 -21.02
C GLY A 44 -3.13 -6.73 -22.19
N GLY A 45 -2.20 -7.65 -21.95
CA GLY A 45 -1.43 -8.38 -22.97
C GLY A 45 -0.44 -7.56 -23.80
N ASP A 46 -0.49 -6.23 -23.81
CA ASP A 46 0.46 -5.37 -24.53
C ASP A 46 1.84 -5.31 -23.84
N GLU A 47 2.87 -4.88 -24.58
CA GLU A 47 4.25 -4.88 -24.11
C GLU A 47 4.48 -3.94 -22.92
N ARG A 48 3.82 -2.79 -22.90
CA ARG A 48 3.94 -1.82 -21.82
C ARG A 48 3.31 -2.34 -20.53
N GLU A 49 2.14 -2.99 -20.62
CA GLU A 49 1.48 -3.63 -19.49
C GLU A 49 2.30 -4.81 -18.96
N ARG A 50 2.97 -5.59 -19.83
CA ARG A 50 3.91 -6.65 -19.39
C ARG A 50 5.12 -6.08 -18.63
N HIS A 51 5.74 -5.01 -19.14
CA HIS A 51 6.85 -4.34 -18.48
C HIS A 51 6.44 -3.75 -17.13
N PHE A 52 5.28 -3.09 -17.05
CA PHE A 52 4.71 -2.62 -15.80
C PHE A 52 4.47 -3.79 -14.82
N ALA A 53 3.77 -4.83 -15.26
CA ALA A 53 3.44 -5.99 -14.41
C ALA A 53 4.70 -6.67 -13.85
N ARG A 54 5.77 -6.78 -14.65
CA ARG A 54 7.04 -7.41 -14.22
C ARG A 54 7.67 -6.71 -13.02
N LEU A 55 7.70 -5.37 -13.04
CA LEU A 55 8.30 -4.57 -11.97
C LEU A 55 7.32 -4.37 -10.80
N ALA A 56 6.06 -4.01 -11.11
CA ALA A 56 5.04 -3.73 -10.11
C ALA A 56 4.71 -4.95 -9.25
N THR A 57 4.76 -6.17 -9.78
CA THR A 57 4.55 -7.40 -8.99
C THR A 57 5.50 -7.50 -7.80
N ALA A 58 6.80 -7.25 -8.03
CA ALA A 58 7.80 -7.31 -6.98
C ALA A 58 7.61 -6.16 -5.97
N VAL A 59 7.35 -4.95 -6.45
CA VAL A 59 7.10 -3.77 -5.60
C VAL A 59 5.87 -3.95 -4.71
N ILE A 60 4.74 -4.36 -5.28
CA ILE A 60 3.48 -4.56 -4.56
C ILE A 60 3.59 -5.75 -3.59
N LYS A 61 4.18 -6.87 -3.99
CA LYS A 61 4.43 -8.01 -3.09
C LYS A 61 5.24 -7.57 -1.87
N TYR A 62 6.35 -6.85 -2.10
CA TYR A 62 7.18 -6.35 -1.02
C TYR A 62 6.37 -5.50 -0.05
N TRP A 63 5.68 -4.48 -0.57
CA TRP A 63 5.01 -3.50 0.25
C TRP A 63 3.83 -4.09 1.01
N VAL A 64 2.86 -4.66 0.30
CA VAL A 64 1.61 -5.15 0.91
C VAL A 64 1.92 -6.20 1.96
N CYS A 65 2.74 -7.21 1.63
CA CYS A 65 3.05 -8.30 2.57
C CYS A 65 3.87 -7.82 3.77
N LYS A 66 4.73 -6.79 3.59
CA LYS A 66 5.52 -6.25 4.70
C LYS A 66 4.68 -5.41 5.65
N ARG A 67 3.61 -4.79 5.14
CA ARG A 67 2.67 -3.96 5.90
C ARG A 67 1.61 -4.78 6.63
N THR A 68 1.17 -5.91 6.07
CA THR A 68 0.07 -6.72 6.62
C THR A 68 0.21 -7.04 8.12
N PRO A 69 1.37 -7.46 8.66
CA PRO A 69 1.46 -7.77 10.09
C PRO A 69 1.14 -6.58 11.00
N MET A 70 1.61 -5.38 10.63
CA MET A 70 1.35 -4.16 11.40
C MET A 70 -0.09 -3.70 11.26
N HIS A 71 -0.67 -3.82 10.07
CA HIS A 71 -2.07 -3.51 9.82
C HIS A 71 -3.00 -4.41 10.66
N VAL A 72 -2.72 -5.72 10.69
CA VAL A 72 -3.49 -6.67 11.49
C VAL A 72 -3.31 -6.43 12.98
N ALA A 73 -2.11 -6.06 13.44
CA ALA A 73 -1.87 -5.71 14.85
C ALA A 73 -2.71 -4.51 15.30
N GLU A 74 -2.75 -3.44 14.51
CA GLU A 74 -3.54 -2.24 14.84
C GLU A 74 -5.05 -2.55 14.83
N ALA A 75 -5.51 -3.33 13.85
CA ALA A 75 -6.90 -3.80 13.81
C ALA A 75 -7.24 -4.70 15.01
N LEU A 76 -6.29 -5.52 15.48
CA LEU A 76 -6.42 -6.36 16.68
C LEU A 76 -6.55 -5.47 17.92
N GLU A 77 -5.70 -4.44 18.04
CA GLU A 77 -5.74 -3.47 19.13
C GLU A 77 -7.06 -2.68 19.17
N CYS A 78 -7.64 -2.35 18.01
CA CYS A 78 -8.97 -1.73 17.93
C CYS A 78 -10.09 -2.58 18.55
N LEU A 79 -9.90 -3.90 18.70
CA LEU A 79 -10.84 -4.80 19.40
C LEU A 79 -10.50 -4.97 20.90
N GLY A 80 -9.35 -4.46 21.34
CA GLY A 80 -8.85 -4.61 22.71
C GLY A 80 -8.60 -6.07 23.07
N GLY A 81 -8.81 -6.42 24.35
CA GLY A 81 -8.57 -7.78 24.84
C GLY A 81 -9.34 -8.87 24.08
N ASN A 82 -10.54 -8.56 23.58
CA ASN A 82 -11.32 -9.51 22.77
C ASN A 82 -10.68 -9.81 21.41
N GLY A 83 -9.83 -8.91 20.89
CA GLY A 83 -9.03 -9.20 19.70
C GLY A 83 -7.83 -10.10 19.98
N TYR A 84 -7.37 -10.18 21.23
CA TYR A 84 -6.20 -10.98 21.58
C TYR A 84 -6.54 -12.46 21.84
N VAL A 85 -7.78 -12.75 22.22
CA VAL A 85 -8.21 -14.13 22.52
C VAL A 85 -8.45 -14.92 21.23
N GLU A 86 -8.05 -16.20 21.22
CA GLU A 86 -8.07 -17.10 20.06
C GLU A 86 -9.49 -17.48 19.62
N GLU A 87 -10.50 -17.21 20.44
CA GLU A 87 -11.91 -17.30 20.07
C GLU A 87 -12.32 -16.21 19.06
N SER A 88 -11.54 -15.13 18.95
CA SER A 88 -11.67 -14.16 17.87
C SER A 88 -10.84 -14.57 16.65
N MET A 89 -11.15 -13.98 15.50
CA MET A 89 -10.41 -14.25 14.26
C MET A 89 -9.00 -13.63 14.23
N MET A 90 -8.76 -12.61 15.06
CA MET A 90 -7.60 -11.73 14.90
C MET A 90 -6.26 -12.41 15.19
N PRO A 91 -6.08 -13.26 16.23
CA PRO A 91 -4.81 -13.92 16.47
C PRO A 91 -4.41 -14.85 15.34
N ARG A 92 -5.38 -15.53 14.71
CA ARG A 92 -5.13 -16.34 13.51
C ARG A 92 -4.60 -15.47 12.37
N LEU A 93 -5.28 -14.37 12.05
CA LEU A 93 -4.82 -13.44 11.01
C LEU A 93 -3.43 -12.87 11.31
N TYR A 94 -3.17 -12.52 12.57
CA TYR A 94 -1.87 -11.98 12.98
C TYR A 94 -0.74 -13.00 12.82
N ARG A 95 -0.98 -14.26 13.19
CA ARG A 95 -0.02 -15.37 13.02
C ARG A 95 0.22 -15.72 11.55
N GLU A 96 -0.81 -15.58 10.70
CA GLU A 96 -0.72 -15.85 9.25
C GLU A 96 -0.05 -14.71 8.47
N ALA A 97 -0.24 -13.45 8.88
CA ALA A 97 0.20 -12.27 8.12
C ALA A 97 1.67 -12.27 7.68
N PRO A 98 2.66 -12.70 8.49
CA PRO A 98 4.06 -12.72 8.07
C PRO A 98 4.37 -13.71 6.95
N LEU A 99 3.56 -14.75 6.76
CA LEU A 99 3.84 -15.84 5.81
C LEU A 99 4.03 -15.32 4.39
N ASN A 100 3.15 -14.43 3.93
CA ASN A 100 3.19 -13.88 2.58
C ASN A 100 4.46 -13.06 2.30
N SER A 101 5.06 -12.47 3.34
CA SER A 101 6.31 -11.72 3.26
C SER A 101 7.56 -12.63 3.28
N ILE A 102 7.41 -13.90 3.64
CA ILE A 102 8.50 -14.88 3.74
C ILE A 102 8.51 -15.79 2.52
N TRP A 103 7.34 -16.24 2.07
CA TRP A 103 7.20 -17.22 1.00
C TRP A 103 7.50 -16.62 -0.38
N GLU A 104 8.14 -17.40 -1.25
CA GLU A 104 8.50 -17.06 -2.63
C GLU A 104 9.24 -15.72 -2.77
N GLY A 105 10.23 -15.53 -1.88
CA GLY A 105 11.08 -14.34 -1.85
C GLY A 105 10.76 -13.47 -0.65
N SER A 106 11.68 -13.48 0.33
CA SER A 106 11.63 -12.56 1.46
C SER A 106 11.91 -11.12 1.02
N GLY A 107 11.62 -10.14 1.88
CA GLY A 107 11.72 -8.72 1.50
C GLY A 107 13.06 -8.30 0.87
N ASN A 108 14.20 -8.85 1.30
CA ASN A 108 15.49 -8.58 0.66
C ASN A 108 15.58 -9.18 -0.74
N VAL A 109 15.14 -10.43 -0.89
CA VAL A 109 15.17 -11.13 -2.19
C VAL A 109 14.32 -10.39 -3.21
N ILE A 110 13.13 -9.92 -2.81
CA ILE A 110 12.26 -9.13 -3.68
C ILE A 110 12.88 -7.78 -4.04
N CYS A 111 13.50 -7.07 -3.09
CA CYS A 111 14.19 -5.82 -3.40
C CYS A 111 15.36 -6.01 -4.37
N LEU A 112 16.10 -7.10 -4.24
CA LEU A 112 17.19 -7.45 -5.16
C LEU A 112 16.64 -7.87 -6.54
N ASP A 113 15.48 -8.54 -6.60
CA ASP A 113 14.81 -8.82 -7.88
C ASP A 113 14.36 -7.53 -8.58
N VAL A 114 13.82 -6.55 -7.84
CA VAL A 114 13.51 -5.22 -8.40
C VAL A 114 14.74 -4.60 -9.06
N LEU A 115 15.87 -4.55 -8.36
CA LEU A 115 17.11 -4.01 -8.94
C LEU A 115 17.58 -4.80 -10.17
N ARG A 116 17.45 -6.12 -10.14
CA ARG A 116 17.78 -7.00 -11.27
C ARG A 116 16.90 -6.72 -12.48
N VAL A 117 15.60 -6.53 -12.28
CA VAL A 117 14.64 -6.17 -13.34
C VAL A 117 15.01 -4.82 -13.93
N MET A 118 15.22 -3.81 -13.09
CA MET A 118 15.60 -2.47 -13.56
C MET A 118 16.87 -2.48 -14.42
N ALA A 119 17.85 -3.32 -14.08
CA ALA A 119 19.10 -3.42 -14.83
C ALA A 119 18.97 -4.21 -16.14
N ARG A 120 18.05 -5.18 -16.22
CA ARG A 120 17.89 -6.06 -17.40
C ARG A 120 16.80 -5.59 -18.37
N GLU A 121 15.79 -4.92 -17.85
CA GLU A 121 14.59 -4.47 -18.55
C GLU A 121 14.33 -3.00 -18.18
N PRO A 122 15.16 -2.04 -18.64
CA PRO A 122 14.97 -0.61 -18.33
C PRO A 122 13.59 -0.07 -18.70
N GLU A 123 12.95 -0.65 -19.73
CA GLU A 123 11.59 -0.35 -20.18
C GLU A 123 10.55 -0.60 -19.08
N SER A 124 10.82 -1.49 -18.13
CA SER A 124 9.97 -1.69 -16.95
C SER A 124 9.94 -0.49 -16.01
N VAL A 125 11.05 0.25 -15.92
CA VAL A 125 11.14 1.48 -15.14
C VAL A 125 10.38 2.60 -15.84
N GLU A 126 10.49 2.68 -17.16
CA GLU A 126 9.72 3.62 -17.97
C GLU A 126 8.21 3.34 -17.84
N ALA A 127 7.78 2.10 -18.01
CA ALA A 127 6.39 1.69 -17.85
C ALA A 127 5.84 1.96 -16.45
N PHE A 128 6.66 1.79 -15.40
CA PHE A 128 6.31 2.16 -14.03
C PHE A 128 6.09 3.66 -13.89
N PHE A 129 7.02 4.50 -14.36
CA PHE A 129 6.88 5.95 -14.24
C PHE A 129 5.78 6.52 -15.12
N ASP A 130 5.51 5.87 -16.25
CA ASP A 130 4.38 6.15 -17.11
C ASP A 130 3.06 5.91 -16.40
N GLU A 131 2.93 4.79 -15.66
CA GLU A 131 1.77 4.54 -14.82
C GLU A 131 1.67 5.59 -13.72
N VAL A 132 2.80 5.88 -13.05
CA VAL A 132 2.85 6.87 -11.98
C VAL A 132 2.51 8.28 -12.48
N GLY A 133 2.86 8.59 -13.72
CA GLY A 133 2.60 9.86 -14.37
C GLY A 133 1.14 10.06 -14.79
N ARG A 134 0.30 9.01 -14.82
CA ARG A 134 -1.13 9.14 -15.18
C ARG A 134 -1.92 9.98 -14.16
N ALA A 135 -1.44 10.08 -12.93
CA ALA A 135 -1.99 10.96 -11.89
C ALA A 135 -1.22 12.29 -11.77
N GLY A 136 -0.19 12.50 -12.59
CA GLY A 136 0.65 13.70 -12.56
C GLY A 136 -0.11 14.95 -13.00
N GLY A 137 0.15 16.08 -12.33
CA GLY A 137 -0.50 17.36 -12.60
C GLY A 137 -1.75 17.68 -11.76
N ASP A 138 -2.33 16.68 -11.09
CA ASP A 138 -3.45 16.88 -10.15
C ASP A 138 -2.97 17.24 -8.73
N GLU A 139 -1.76 16.81 -8.35
CA GLU A 139 -1.14 17.12 -7.06
C GLU A 139 0.37 17.41 -7.19
N ARG A 140 0.78 18.62 -6.79
CA ARG A 140 2.18 19.06 -6.83
C ARG A 140 3.10 18.23 -5.94
N ARG A 141 2.62 17.79 -4.77
CA ARG A 141 3.41 16.94 -3.87
C ARG A 141 3.78 15.61 -4.50
N LEU A 142 2.87 15.02 -5.27
CA LEU A 142 3.12 13.78 -5.99
C LEU A 142 4.21 13.99 -7.03
N ASP A 143 4.07 15.04 -7.84
CA ASP A 143 5.04 15.36 -8.89
C ASP A 143 6.45 15.53 -8.31
N VAL A 144 6.59 16.27 -7.21
CA VAL A 144 7.88 16.45 -6.50
C VAL A 144 8.43 15.14 -5.96
N PHE A 145 7.56 14.28 -5.40
CA PHE A 145 7.97 12.98 -4.87
C PHE A 145 8.47 12.03 -5.97
N VAL A 146 7.76 11.97 -7.09
CA VAL A 146 8.07 11.13 -8.25
C VAL A 146 9.36 11.58 -8.93
N GLU A 147 9.55 12.89 -9.08
CA GLU A 147 10.79 13.44 -9.61
C GLU A 147 11.99 13.13 -8.70
N SER A 148 11.83 13.28 -7.38
CA SER A 148 12.86 12.88 -6.42
C SER A 148 13.15 11.37 -6.47
N LEU A 149 12.13 10.52 -6.68
CA LEU A 149 12.31 9.08 -6.85
C LEU A 149 13.09 8.76 -8.13
N ARG A 150 12.77 9.41 -9.25
CA ARG A 150 13.49 9.26 -10.52
C ARG A 150 14.98 9.59 -10.37
N GLN A 151 15.29 10.68 -9.68
CA GLN A 151 16.67 11.06 -9.36
C GLN A 151 17.39 10.04 -8.47
N ASP A 152 16.71 9.52 -7.46
CA ASP A 152 17.27 8.53 -6.53
C ASP A 152 17.57 7.17 -7.20
N LEU A 153 16.72 6.75 -8.14
CA LEU A 153 16.93 5.53 -8.95
C LEU A 153 18.05 5.68 -9.97
N GLY A 154 18.28 6.90 -10.49
CA GLY A 154 19.39 7.20 -11.40
C GLY A 154 20.78 7.15 -10.74
N ARG A 155 20.85 7.12 -9.40
CA ARG A 155 22.11 7.00 -8.65
C ARG A 155 22.46 5.52 -8.45
N SER A 156 23.54 5.04 -9.07
CA SER A 156 24.02 3.66 -8.91
C SER A 156 24.79 3.42 -7.60
N GLU A 157 25.29 4.48 -6.94
CA GLU A 157 26.09 4.37 -5.73
C GLU A 157 25.31 3.67 -4.60
N ALA A 158 25.88 2.59 -4.07
CA ALA A 158 25.30 1.80 -2.99
C ALA A 158 23.82 1.41 -3.22
N ILE A 159 23.42 1.15 -4.46
CA ILE A 159 22.01 0.91 -4.82
C ILE A 159 21.42 -0.30 -4.08
N GLU A 160 22.19 -1.38 -3.88
CA GLU A 160 21.75 -2.55 -3.10
C GLU A 160 21.49 -2.22 -1.63
N ALA A 161 22.34 -1.39 -1.01
CA ALA A 161 22.15 -0.96 0.38
C ALA A 161 20.91 -0.08 0.54
N ARG A 162 20.53 0.64 -0.51
CA ARG A 162 19.33 1.50 -0.55
C ARG A 162 18.09 0.78 -1.09
N ALA A 163 18.20 -0.48 -1.53
CA ALA A 163 17.17 -1.17 -2.30
C ALA A 163 15.79 -1.14 -1.62
N ARG A 164 15.73 -1.45 -0.31
CA ARG A 164 14.47 -1.41 0.44
C ARG A 164 13.81 -0.04 0.41
N ARG A 165 14.56 1.01 0.73
CA ARG A 165 14.06 2.39 0.71
C ARG A 165 13.56 2.78 -0.69
N LEU A 166 14.27 2.35 -1.74
CA LEU A 166 13.85 2.61 -3.12
C LEU A 166 12.54 1.89 -3.46
N VAL A 167 12.43 0.60 -3.14
CA VAL A 167 11.21 -0.18 -3.38
C VAL A 167 10.03 0.34 -2.55
N GLU A 168 10.25 0.74 -1.31
CA GLU A 168 9.23 1.41 -0.48
C GLU A 168 8.74 2.71 -1.14
N ARG A 169 9.66 3.54 -1.65
CA ARG A 169 9.29 4.77 -2.36
C ARG A 169 8.56 4.48 -3.67
N MET A 170 8.93 3.43 -4.40
CA MET A 170 8.20 2.98 -5.59
C MET A 170 6.79 2.53 -5.24
N ALA A 171 6.62 1.77 -4.15
CA ALA A 171 5.31 1.36 -3.69
C ALA A 171 4.45 2.57 -3.30
N VAL A 172 5.00 3.52 -2.55
CA VAL A 172 4.31 4.78 -2.18
C VAL A 172 3.94 5.61 -3.42
N ALA A 173 4.75 5.60 -4.49
CA ALA A 173 4.40 6.28 -5.73
C ALA A 173 3.20 5.62 -6.46
N LEU A 174 3.05 4.30 -6.34
CA LEU A 174 1.90 3.57 -6.90
C LEU A 174 0.66 3.62 -6.00
N ASP A 175 0.85 3.48 -4.69
CA ASP A 175 -0.18 3.24 -3.67
C ASP A 175 -0.68 4.55 -3.03
N GLY A 176 0.20 5.56 -2.96
CA GLY A 176 -0.04 6.84 -2.29
C GLY A 176 0.52 6.87 -0.87
N ASP A 177 0.86 8.07 -0.38
CA ASP A 177 1.41 8.25 0.95
C ASP A 177 0.33 8.05 2.05
N ARG A 178 0.78 7.54 3.20
CA ARG A 178 -0.03 7.17 4.37
C ARG A 178 -0.73 8.39 4.99
N GLY A 179 -1.90 8.74 4.45
CA GLY A 179 -2.79 9.77 5.00
C GLY A 179 -3.22 10.85 4.01
N LEU A 180 -2.66 10.86 2.80
CA LEU A 180 -3.10 11.70 1.68
C LEU A 180 -2.77 10.91 0.41
N ALA A 181 -3.74 10.21 -0.20
CA ALA A 181 -3.35 9.33 -1.28
C ALA A 181 -2.90 10.12 -2.50
N PHE A 182 -1.66 9.84 -2.82
CA PHE A 182 -0.96 10.33 -3.99
C PHE A 182 -0.44 9.13 -4.78
N GLY A 183 -1.22 8.05 -4.83
CA GLY A 183 -0.93 6.85 -5.60
C GLY A 183 -1.71 6.88 -6.90
N THR A 184 -1.25 6.13 -7.89
CA THR A 184 -1.83 6.10 -9.25
C THR A 184 -3.00 5.17 -9.43
N LEU A 185 -3.67 4.90 -8.32
CA LEU A 185 -4.79 4.00 -8.22
C LEU A 185 -6.03 4.79 -7.89
N PRO A 186 -7.06 4.61 -8.72
CA PRO A 186 -7.41 5.56 -9.78
C PRO A 186 -7.47 7.00 -9.30
N ALA A 187 -6.98 7.94 -10.13
CA ALA A 187 -7.20 9.36 -9.95
C ALA A 187 -8.69 9.63 -9.65
N GLY A 188 -8.97 10.18 -8.46
CA GLY A 188 -10.33 10.39 -7.97
C GLY A 188 -10.82 9.41 -6.91
N LEU A 189 -9.92 8.70 -6.20
CA LEU A 189 -10.29 8.08 -4.92
C LEU A 189 -10.80 9.19 -3.98
N ASP A 190 -12.11 9.23 -3.78
CA ASP A 190 -12.74 10.18 -2.88
C ASP A 190 -12.52 9.71 -1.43
N PHE A 191 -11.45 10.22 -0.81
CA PHE A 191 -11.12 9.96 0.60
C PHE A 191 -12.26 10.30 1.53
N VAL A 192 -13.02 11.35 1.19
CA VAL A 192 -14.20 11.72 1.96
C VAL A 192 -15.22 10.59 1.86
N ARG A 193 -15.51 10.06 0.67
CA ARG A 193 -16.38 8.88 0.52
C ARG A 193 -15.83 7.60 1.14
N ILE A 194 -14.52 7.36 1.13
CA ILE A 194 -13.93 6.19 1.80
C ILE A 194 -14.10 6.31 3.31
N ILE A 195 -13.78 7.47 3.86
CA ILE A 195 -13.97 7.78 5.28
C ILE A 195 -15.47 7.78 5.64
N GLU A 196 -16.35 8.28 4.76
CA GLU A 196 -17.81 8.29 4.96
C GLU A 196 -18.42 6.89 4.86
N ARG A 197 -17.90 6.03 3.99
CA ARG A 197 -18.33 4.62 3.86
C ARG A 197 -17.77 3.75 4.97
N ALA A 198 -16.56 4.06 5.44
CA ALA A 198 -15.93 3.42 6.59
C ALA A 198 -16.48 3.94 7.92
N ARG A 199 -17.06 5.15 7.94
CA ARG A 199 -17.92 5.62 9.01
C ARG A 199 -19.17 4.74 9.00
N PRO A 200 -19.40 3.92 10.03
CA PRO A 200 -20.62 3.16 10.13
C PRO A 200 -21.78 4.14 10.10
N GLY A 201 -22.69 3.97 9.15
CA GLY A 201 -23.92 4.76 9.09
C GLY A 201 -24.61 4.66 10.44
N LEU A 202 -24.58 5.74 11.21
CA LEU A 202 -25.46 5.89 12.35
C LEU A 202 -26.86 5.99 11.75
N SER A 203 -27.59 4.87 11.74
CA SER A 203 -29.05 4.95 11.70
C SER A 203 -29.42 5.96 12.78
N ARG A 204 -29.99 7.08 12.36
CA ARG A 204 -30.78 7.91 13.26
C ARG A 204 -31.95 7.09 13.81
#